data_AF-A0A7K2ECN6-F1
#
_entry.id   AF-A0A7K2ECN6-F1
#
_cell.length_a   1.000
_cell.length_b   1.000
_cell.length_c   1.000
_cell.angle_alpha   90.00
_cell.angle_beta   90.00
_cell.angle_gamma   90.00
#
_symmetry.space_group_name_H-M   'P 1'
#
loop_
_entity.id
_entity.type
_entity.pdbx_description
1 polymer ?
#
loop_
_entity_poly.entity_id
_entity_poly.type
_entity_poly.pdbx_seq_one_letter_code
_entity_poly.pdbx_strand_id
1 'polypeptide(L)'
;MPWRRWRRPAWAPLPPPSCRIWRRSSSTGTTRTDGTRTNRTGRISPEHEDHDGGSCVTTANGSLAALPWLTSGPGAGDLERDAADALARSAGALLGLQDPAGWWKGDLETNVAIEAEDLLLRTFLGICDDEVTSLTANWIRSKQCADGGWSNRYGGPSELSLAVEAYTALRLAGD
;
A
#
# COMPACT_ATOMS: atom_id res chain seq x y z
N MET A 1 21.12 -13.87 36.52
CA MET A 1 20.42 -12.69 37.10
C MET A 1 20.39 -11.58 36.05
N PRO A 2 19.30 -10.79 35.97
CA PRO A 2 18.34 -10.96 34.88
C PRO A 2 18.41 -9.87 33.82
N TRP A 3 18.31 -10.30 32.57
CA TRP A 3 18.04 -9.48 31.40
C TRP A 3 16.53 -9.28 31.28
N ARG A 4 15.98 -8.17 31.79
CA ARG A 4 14.66 -7.67 31.39
C ARG A 4 14.57 -6.15 31.57
N ARG A 5 14.63 -5.40 30.47
CA ARG A 5 13.79 -4.21 30.23
C ARG A 5 13.69 -4.00 28.73
N TRP A 6 12.57 -4.40 28.15
CA TRP A 6 12.22 -4.08 26.77
C TRP A 6 12.15 -2.55 26.65
N ARG A 7 13.12 -1.94 25.96
CA ARG A 7 13.00 -0.58 25.47
C ARG A 7 11.97 -0.58 24.34
N ARG A 8 11.14 0.46 24.29
CA ARG A 8 10.13 0.65 23.25
C ARG A 8 10.77 0.55 21.86
N PRO A 9 10.15 -0.14 20.89
CA PRO A 9 10.67 -0.15 19.53
C PRO A 9 10.52 1.25 18.90
N ALA A 10 11.49 1.62 18.06
CA ALA A 10 11.64 2.96 17.49
C ALA A 10 10.48 3.43 16.58
N TRP A 11 9.54 2.53 16.24
CA TRP A 11 8.38 2.84 15.40
C TRP A 11 7.13 3.26 16.19
N ALA A 12 7.17 3.30 17.53
CA ALA A 12 6.03 3.74 18.32
C ALA A 12 5.74 5.24 18.06
N PRO A 13 4.52 5.63 17.68
CA PRO A 13 4.19 7.01 17.32
C PRO A 13 4.43 7.95 18.51
N LEU A 14 5.12 9.07 18.24
CA LEU A 14 5.32 10.14 19.21
C LEU A 14 3.96 10.80 19.56
N PRO A 15 3.75 11.23 20.81
CA PRO A 15 2.57 12.02 21.15
C PRO A 15 2.53 13.29 20.29
N PRO A 16 1.34 13.72 19.82
CA PRO A 16 1.26 14.81 18.86
C PRO A 16 1.83 16.11 19.47
N PRO A 17 2.67 16.86 18.74
CA PRO A 17 3.13 18.16 19.19
C PRO A 17 1.93 19.11 19.25
N SER A 18 1.81 19.85 20.35
CA SER A 18 0.86 20.95 20.50
C SER A 18 1.25 22.06 19.53
N CYS A 19 0.73 22.00 18.30
CA CYS A 19 1.07 22.97 17.27
C CYS A 19 0.08 24.14 17.28
N ARG A 20 0.51 25.22 17.93
CA ARG A 20 -0.04 26.56 17.75
C ARG A 20 0.40 27.09 16.38
N ILE A 21 -0.58 27.59 15.63
CA ILE A 21 -0.46 28.61 14.57
C ILE A 21 0.07 28.14 13.21
N TRP A 22 -0.86 28.00 12.25
CA TRP A 22 -0.88 28.82 11.03
C TRP A 22 -2.34 28.97 10.56
N ARG A 23 -2.95 30.11 10.89
CA ARG A 23 -4.27 30.51 10.38
C ARG A 23 -4.05 31.24 9.07
N ARG A 24 -4.36 30.63 7.93
CA ARG A 24 -4.57 31.36 6.66
C ARG A 24 -6.03 31.19 6.24
N SER A 25 -6.68 32.33 6.10
CA SER A 25 -8.07 32.54 5.72
C SER A 25 -8.41 31.91 4.37
N SER A 26 -9.57 31.25 4.32
CA SER A 26 -10.24 30.76 3.13
C SER A 26 -10.73 31.90 2.23
N SER A 27 -10.66 31.69 0.92
CA SER A 27 -11.56 32.32 -0.05
C SER A 27 -11.87 31.34 -1.18
N THR A 28 -13.11 30.91 -1.21
CA THR A 28 -13.77 30.01 -2.15
C THR A 28 -13.82 30.62 -3.56
N GLY A 29 -13.54 29.81 -4.59
CA GLY A 29 -13.75 30.17 -5.99
C GLY A 29 -14.04 28.91 -6.81
N THR A 30 -15.33 28.57 -6.94
CA THR A 30 -15.83 27.47 -7.79
C THR A 30 -16.06 28.00 -9.20
N THR A 31 -15.46 27.35 -10.20
CA THR A 31 -15.99 27.37 -11.58
C THR A 31 -16.00 25.96 -12.15
N ARG A 32 -17.23 25.48 -12.35
CA ARG A 32 -17.64 24.26 -13.02
C ARG A 32 -17.52 24.46 -14.54
N THR A 33 -16.86 23.55 -15.24
CA THR A 33 -16.94 23.44 -16.71
C THR A 33 -17.44 22.05 -17.09
N ASP A 34 -18.61 22.07 -17.74
CA ASP A 34 -19.29 20.96 -18.39
C ASP A 34 -18.58 20.62 -19.72
N GLY A 35 -18.46 19.33 -20.04
CA GLY A 35 -17.57 18.84 -21.08
C GLY A 35 -18.00 17.48 -21.61
N THR A 36 -19.16 17.45 -22.26
CA THR A 36 -19.68 16.34 -23.07
C THR A 36 -18.62 15.88 -24.08
N ARG A 37 -18.21 14.61 -24.04
CA ARG A 37 -17.43 14.00 -25.13
C ARG A 37 -17.99 12.62 -25.50
N THR A 38 -18.39 12.55 -26.76
CA THR A 38 -19.12 11.47 -27.44
C THR A 38 -18.29 10.20 -27.62
N ASN A 39 -18.95 9.06 -27.46
CA ASN A 39 -18.46 7.71 -27.72
C ASN A 39 -18.25 7.48 -29.23
N ARG A 40 -17.05 7.05 -29.64
CA ARG A 40 -16.75 6.65 -31.03
C ARG A 40 -16.62 5.13 -31.07
N THR A 41 -17.68 4.48 -31.51
CA THR A 41 -17.74 3.05 -31.82
C THR A 41 -16.93 2.73 -33.07
N GLY A 42 -15.81 2.03 -32.89
CA GLY A 42 -15.04 1.40 -33.96
C GLY A 42 -15.47 -0.06 -34.12
N ARG A 43 -16.05 -0.35 -35.29
CA ARG A 43 -16.51 -1.66 -35.78
C ARG A 43 -15.29 -2.55 -36.05
N ILE A 44 -15.22 -3.73 -35.40
CA ILE A 44 -14.23 -4.78 -35.72
C ILE A 44 -15.01 -5.92 -36.39
N SER A 45 -14.60 -6.29 -37.61
CA SER A 45 -15.14 -7.42 -38.38
C SER A 45 -14.61 -8.75 -37.81
N PRO A 46 -15.34 -9.87 -37.95
CA PRO A 46 -14.87 -11.17 -37.49
C PRO A 46 -14.08 -11.86 -38.61
N GLU A 47 -12.83 -12.20 -38.35
CA GLU A 47 -12.09 -13.18 -39.15
C GLU A 47 -12.14 -14.54 -38.43
N HIS A 48 -12.36 -15.56 -39.25
CA HIS A 48 -12.77 -16.91 -38.93
C HIS A 48 -11.54 -17.80 -39.09
N GLU A 49 -11.10 -18.44 -38.00
CA GLU A 49 -10.12 -19.53 -38.08
C GLU A 49 -10.63 -20.73 -37.27
N ASP A 50 -10.89 -21.80 -38.01
CA ASP A 50 -11.27 -23.12 -37.55
C ASP A 50 -10.07 -23.84 -36.92
N HIS A 51 -10.23 -24.32 -35.69
CA HIS A 51 -9.41 -25.36 -35.12
C HIS A 51 -10.30 -26.47 -34.56
N ASP A 52 -10.35 -27.57 -35.31
CA ASP A 52 -11.00 -28.83 -34.95
C ASP A 52 -10.21 -29.61 -33.89
N GLY A 53 -10.95 -30.24 -32.97
CA GLY A 53 -10.56 -31.52 -32.38
C GLY A 53 -10.30 -31.54 -30.87
N GLY A 54 -11.34 -31.83 -30.06
CA GLY A 54 -11.14 -32.05 -28.63
C GLY A 54 -12.37 -32.41 -27.79
N SER A 55 -13.05 -33.50 -28.14
CA SER A 55 -13.75 -34.43 -27.23
C SER A 55 -14.83 -33.91 -26.26
N CYS A 56 -16.07 -34.33 -26.57
CA CYS A 56 -17.24 -34.56 -25.73
C CYS A 56 -17.20 -34.14 -24.23
N VAL A 57 -18.01 -33.14 -23.88
CA VAL A 57 -18.67 -33.10 -22.57
C VAL A 57 -20.16 -33.33 -22.81
N THR A 58 -20.59 -34.57 -22.58
CA THR A 58 -21.99 -34.94 -22.49
C THR A 58 -22.61 -34.24 -21.28
N THR A 59 -23.73 -33.54 -21.50
CA THR A 59 -24.58 -33.01 -20.45
C THR A 59 -25.07 -34.17 -19.58
N ALA A 60 -24.44 -34.37 -18.42
CA ALA A 60 -24.97 -35.28 -17.43
C ALA A 60 -26.22 -34.63 -16.81
N ASN A 61 -27.41 -35.18 -17.12
CA ASN A 61 -28.61 -35.03 -16.30
C ASN A 61 -28.44 -35.82 -14.97
N GLY A 62 -27.32 -35.60 -14.28
CA GLY A 62 -27.08 -36.10 -12.94
C GLY A 62 -27.66 -35.09 -11.96
N SER A 63 -28.65 -35.52 -11.18
CA SER A 63 -29.17 -34.73 -10.06
C SER A 63 -28.01 -34.25 -9.18
N LEU A 64 -27.78 -32.94 -9.16
CA LEU A 64 -26.82 -32.28 -8.27
C LEU A 64 -27.23 -32.38 -6.78
N ALA A 65 -28.33 -33.09 -6.46
CA ALA A 65 -28.93 -33.15 -5.13
C ALA A 65 -28.17 -34.04 -4.10
N ALA A 66 -26.99 -34.58 -4.43
CA ALA A 66 -26.31 -35.56 -3.57
C ALA A 66 -24.85 -35.23 -3.22
N LEU A 67 -24.45 -33.95 -3.27
CA LEU A 67 -23.15 -33.52 -2.75
C LEU A 67 -23.36 -32.82 -1.39
N PRO A 68 -23.04 -33.46 -0.24
CA PRO A 68 -23.32 -32.93 1.09
C PRO A 68 -22.61 -31.62 1.42
N TRP A 69 -21.58 -31.26 0.64
CA TRP A 69 -20.82 -30.02 0.80
C TRP A 69 -21.37 -28.85 -0.02
N LEU A 70 -22.35 -29.09 -0.90
CA LEU A 70 -23.00 -28.07 -1.73
C LEU A 70 -24.28 -27.49 -1.10
N THR A 71 -24.79 -28.08 -0.01
CA THR A 71 -26.06 -27.70 0.62
C THR A 71 -25.92 -26.79 1.83
N SER A 72 -24.69 -26.42 2.22
CA SER A 72 -24.44 -25.62 3.43
C SER A 72 -23.46 -24.47 3.16
N GLY A 73 -23.72 -23.70 2.10
CA GLY A 73 -23.24 -22.32 2.07
C GLY A 73 -24.06 -21.48 3.04
N PRO A 74 -23.51 -20.40 3.63
CA PRO A 74 -24.33 -19.44 4.37
C PRO A 74 -25.52 -19.04 3.50
N GLY A 75 -26.72 -19.04 4.08
CA GLY A 75 -27.89 -18.54 3.36
C GLY A 75 -27.64 -17.10 2.94
N ALA A 76 -28.27 -16.62 1.86
CA ALA A 76 -28.11 -15.24 1.42
C ALA A 76 -28.25 -14.27 2.61
N GLY A 77 -29.31 -14.43 3.42
CA GLY A 77 -29.55 -13.62 4.62
C GLY A 77 -28.47 -13.66 5.70
N ASP A 78 -27.65 -14.71 5.74
CA ASP A 78 -26.48 -14.77 6.64
C ASP A 78 -25.30 -13.97 6.06
N LEU A 79 -25.06 -14.08 4.75
CA LEU A 79 -24.06 -13.28 4.05
C LEU A 79 -24.36 -11.77 4.12
N GLU A 80 -25.63 -11.38 3.95
CA GLU A 80 -26.03 -9.98 4.03
C GLU A 80 -25.81 -9.40 5.44
N ARG A 81 -26.12 -10.18 6.47
CA ARG A 81 -25.88 -9.77 7.87
C ARG A 81 -24.38 -9.67 8.17
N ASP A 82 -23.60 -10.66 7.77
CA ASP A 82 -22.16 -10.68 8.01
C ASP A 82 -21.46 -9.52 7.28
N ALA A 83 -21.91 -9.19 6.05
CA ALA A 83 -21.43 -8.04 5.30
C ALA A 83 -21.78 -6.71 5.98
N ALA A 84 -23.02 -6.57 6.48
CA ALA A 84 -23.44 -5.38 7.21
C ALA A 84 -22.63 -5.18 8.50
N ASP A 85 -22.37 -6.27 9.24
CA ASP A 85 -21.55 -6.25 10.44
C ASP A 85 -20.09 -5.89 10.13
N ALA A 86 -19.52 -6.44 9.06
CA ALA A 86 -18.18 -6.11 8.59
C ALA A 86 -18.07 -4.63 8.18
N LEU A 87 -19.09 -4.10 7.51
CA LEU A 87 -19.15 -2.68 7.14
C LEU A 87 -19.23 -1.77 8.37
N ALA A 88 -20.12 -2.08 9.32
CA ALA A 88 -20.27 -1.29 10.54
C ALA A 88 -18.97 -1.24 11.36
N ARG A 89 -18.29 -2.38 11.51
CA ARG A 89 -16.98 -2.45 12.19
C ARG A 89 -15.89 -1.68 11.45
N SER A 90 -15.81 -1.84 10.13
CA SER A 90 -14.80 -1.15 9.30
C SER A 90 -15.02 0.37 9.31
N ALA A 91 -16.27 0.82 9.16
CA ALA A 91 -16.61 2.23 9.21
C ALA A 91 -16.31 2.84 10.59
N GLY A 92 -16.69 2.15 11.67
CA GLY A 92 -16.37 2.57 13.03
C GLY A 92 -14.86 2.67 13.27
N ALA A 93 -14.08 1.69 12.79
CA ALA A 93 -12.63 1.72 12.89
C ALA A 93 -12.01 2.89 12.09
N LEU A 94 -12.46 3.11 10.85
CA LEU A 94 -11.93 4.20 10.02
C LEU A 94 -12.29 5.57 10.57
N LEU A 95 -13.52 5.76 11.07
CA LEU A 95 -13.93 6.99 11.75
C LEU A 95 -13.14 7.22 13.04
N GLY A 96 -12.78 6.14 13.76
CA GLY A 96 -11.91 6.22 14.93
C GLY A 96 -10.48 6.68 14.63
N LEU A 97 -10.03 6.60 13.37
CA LEU A 97 -8.73 7.11 12.91
C LEU A 97 -8.78 8.55 12.39
N GLN A 98 -9.95 9.17 12.32
CA GLN A 98 -10.09 10.53 11.82
C GLN A 98 -9.51 11.54 12.82
N ASP A 99 -8.71 12.48 12.33
CA ASP A 99 -8.24 13.61 13.13
C ASP A 99 -9.45 14.50 13.54
N PRO A 100 -9.44 15.13 14.72
CA PRO A 100 -10.52 16.03 15.14
C PRO A 100 -10.83 17.19 14.18
N ALA A 101 -9.88 17.59 13.32
CA ALA A 101 -10.11 18.60 12.28
C ALA A 101 -10.71 18.02 10.97
N GLY A 102 -11.00 16.72 10.91
CA GLY A 102 -11.81 16.08 9.88
C GLY A 102 -11.06 15.35 8.76
N TRP A 103 -9.73 15.24 8.84
CA TRP A 103 -8.89 14.58 7.83
C TRP A 103 -8.34 13.24 8.33
N TRP A 104 -7.80 12.42 7.42
CA TRP A 104 -7.11 11.16 7.76
C TRP A 104 -5.64 11.26 7.38
N LYS A 105 -4.79 10.65 8.22
CA LYS A 105 -3.37 10.44 7.94
C LYS A 105 -3.09 8.95 7.87
N GLY A 106 -2.39 8.52 6.83
CA GLY A 106 -1.76 7.22 6.77
C GLY A 106 -0.28 7.39 6.43
N ASP A 107 0.50 6.38 6.78
CA ASP A 107 1.89 6.28 6.31
C ASP A 107 1.88 5.88 4.83
N LEU A 108 2.62 6.63 4.02
CA LEU A 108 2.82 6.33 2.60
C LEU A 108 4.16 5.61 2.46
N GLU A 109 4.12 4.28 2.49
CA GLU A 109 5.30 3.47 2.22
C GLU A 109 5.51 3.31 0.71
N THR A 110 6.73 3.60 0.23
CA THR A 110 7.13 3.43 -1.16
C THR A 110 8.36 2.54 -1.26
N ASN A 111 9.52 3.12 -1.57
CA ASN A 111 10.82 2.47 -1.67
C ASN A 111 11.84 3.31 -0.86
N VAL A 112 13.08 2.86 -0.82
CA VAL A 112 14.15 3.52 -0.03
C VAL A 112 14.83 4.69 -0.76
N ALA A 113 14.41 5.01 -2.00
CA ALA A 113 15.09 6.01 -2.82
C ALA A 113 15.03 7.38 -2.16
N ILE A 114 13.86 7.78 -1.64
CA ILE A 114 13.67 9.09 -1.02
C ILE A 114 14.61 9.27 0.17
N GLU A 115 14.76 8.24 1.01
CA GLU A 115 15.65 8.27 2.16
C GLU A 115 17.13 8.25 1.75
N ALA A 116 17.49 7.47 0.73
CA ALA A 116 18.85 7.45 0.20
C ALA A 116 19.26 8.79 -0.42
N GLU A 117 18.37 9.39 -1.21
CA GLU A 117 18.54 10.70 -1.85
C GLU A 117 18.61 11.84 -0.82
N ASP A 118 17.74 11.82 0.20
CA ASP A 118 17.79 12.81 1.29
C ASP A 118 19.11 12.73 2.07
N LEU A 119 19.60 11.52 2.37
CA LEU A 119 20.89 11.35 3.04
C LEU A 119 22.05 11.84 2.18
N LEU A 120 22.04 11.51 0.89
CA LEU A 120 23.03 12.01 -0.07
C LEU A 120 23.02 13.54 -0.15
N LEU A 121 21.83 14.14 -0.25
CA LEU A 121 21.64 15.59 -0.34
C LEU A 121 22.14 16.31 0.92
N ARG A 122 21.79 15.82 2.12
CA ARG A 122 22.24 16.41 3.38
C ARG A 122 23.74 16.29 3.58
N THR A 123 24.31 15.17 3.15
CA THR A 123 25.77 14.96 3.17
C THR A 123 26.45 15.97 2.25
N PHE A 124 25.94 16.14 1.03
CA PHE A 124 26.46 17.11 0.07
C PHE A 124 26.37 18.56 0.59
N LEU A 125 25.27 18.92 1.25
CA LEU A 125 25.04 20.25 1.82
C LEU A 125 25.81 20.49 3.15
N GLY A 126 26.44 19.47 3.72
CA GLY A 126 27.14 19.58 5.00
C GLY A 126 26.21 19.79 6.21
N ILE A 127 24.97 19.32 6.12
CA ILE A 127 23.93 19.47 7.16
C ILE A 127 23.46 18.11 7.71
N CYS A 128 24.27 17.07 7.57
CA CYS A 128 23.97 15.78 8.16
C CYS A 128 23.98 15.86 9.69
N ASP A 129 23.01 15.16 10.27
CA ASP A 129 22.89 14.91 11.70
C ASP A 129 23.16 13.42 11.95
N ASP A 130 24.00 13.10 12.95
CA ASP A 130 24.47 11.73 13.19
C ASP A 130 23.34 10.79 13.63
N GLU A 131 22.37 11.29 14.40
CA GLU A 131 21.21 10.52 14.83
C GLU A 131 20.32 10.20 13.63
N VAL A 132 19.99 11.22 12.84
CA VAL A 132 19.20 11.05 11.60
C VAL A 132 19.90 10.10 10.64
N THR A 133 21.21 10.25 10.44
CA THR A 133 22.01 9.38 9.57
C THR A 133 21.93 7.92 10.01
N SER A 134 22.10 7.67 11.30
CA SER A 134 22.03 6.32 11.87
C SER A 134 20.63 5.71 11.73
N LEU A 135 19.58 6.50 11.97
CA LEU A 135 18.19 6.04 11.84
C LEU A 135 17.83 5.74 10.38
N THR A 136 18.23 6.60 9.45
CA THR A 136 18.03 6.41 8.01
C THR A 136 18.76 5.17 7.52
N ALA A 137 20.02 4.96 7.90
CA ALA A 137 20.77 3.77 7.51
C ALA A 137 20.12 2.47 8.02
N ASN A 138 19.69 2.45 9.29
CA ASN A 138 18.97 1.31 9.86
C ASN A 138 17.66 1.02 9.11
N TRP A 139 16.92 2.06 8.72
CA TRP A 139 15.70 1.92 7.94
C TRP A 139 15.99 1.33 6.55
N ILE A 140 16.94 1.90 5.80
CA ILE A 140 17.34 1.41 4.48
C ILE A 140 17.77 -0.07 4.58
N ARG A 141 18.59 -0.42 5.58
CA ARG A 141 19.03 -1.80 5.82
C ARG A 141 17.87 -2.75 6.10
N SER A 142 16.86 -2.30 6.86
CA SER A 142 15.69 -3.12 7.20
C SER A 142 14.81 -3.48 5.99
N LYS A 143 14.94 -2.74 4.88
CA LYS A 143 14.18 -2.95 3.64
C LYS A 143 14.94 -3.78 2.61
N GLN A 144 16.14 -4.28 2.94
CA GLN A 144 16.95 -5.09 2.04
C GLN A 144 16.27 -6.44 1.75
N CYS A 145 16.20 -6.82 0.48
CA CYS A 145 15.70 -8.10 0.02
C CYS A 145 16.66 -9.24 0.41
N ALA A 146 16.18 -10.49 0.35
CA ALA A 146 16.98 -11.68 0.69
C ALA A 146 18.19 -11.90 -0.23
N ASP A 147 18.15 -11.37 -1.46
CA ASP A 147 19.26 -11.40 -2.43
C ASP A 147 20.28 -10.26 -2.21
N GLY A 148 20.04 -9.39 -1.23
CA GLY A 148 20.90 -8.25 -0.91
C GLY A 148 20.58 -6.97 -1.68
N GLY A 149 19.57 -6.96 -2.56
CA GLY A 149 19.12 -5.75 -3.26
C GLY A 149 17.97 -5.02 -2.56
N TRP A 150 17.33 -4.08 -3.28
CA TRP A 150 16.14 -3.34 -2.84
C TRP A 150 15.12 -3.28 -3.97
N SER A 151 13.83 -3.34 -3.63
CA SER A 151 12.73 -3.35 -4.60
C SER A 151 11.92 -2.06 -4.59
N ASN A 152 11.32 -1.73 -5.73
CA ASN A 152 10.42 -0.59 -5.89
C ASN A 152 9.01 -0.86 -5.32
N ARG A 153 8.68 -2.13 -5.03
CA ARG A 153 7.38 -2.50 -4.47
C ARG A 153 7.53 -3.60 -3.44
N TYR A 154 6.54 -3.70 -2.56
CA TYR A 154 6.49 -4.76 -1.56
C TYR A 154 6.53 -6.16 -2.23
N GLY A 155 7.47 -6.99 -1.77
CA GLY A 155 7.67 -8.34 -2.30
C GLY A 155 8.03 -8.41 -3.80
N GLY A 156 8.56 -7.33 -4.37
CA GLY A 156 9.06 -7.32 -5.75
C GLY A 156 10.49 -7.84 -5.86
N PRO A 157 10.97 -8.06 -7.10
CA PRO A 157 12.38 -8.34 -7.35
C PRO A 157 13.24 -7.11 -7.02
N SER A 158 14.51 -7.34 -6.74
CA SER A 158 15.48 -6.27 -6.56
C SER A 158 15.75 -5.52 -7.86
N GLU A 159 15.90 -4.21 -7.77
CA GLU A 159 16.15 -3.29 -8.89
C GLU A 159 17.52 -2.64 -8.74
N LEU A 160 18.24 -2.51 -9.87
CA LEU A 160 19.63 -2.04 -9.85
C LEU A 160 19.77 -0.59 -9.38
N SER A 161 18.88 0.32 -9.81
CA SER A 161 18.94 1.73 -9.42
C SER A 161 18.82 1.90 -7.91
N LEU A 162 17.82 1.22 -7.31
CA LEU A 162 17.61 1.24 -5.87
C LEU A 162 18.76 0.61 -5.10
N ALA A 163 19.36 -0.45 -5.64
CA ALA A 163 20.54 -1.05 -5.02
C ALA A 163 21.73 -0.09 -5.00
N VAL A 164 21.96 0.68 -6.07
CA VAL A 164 23.04 1.67 -6.14
C VAL A 164 22.79 2.82 -5.16
N GLU A 165 21.58 3.36 -5.12
CA GLU A 165 21.22 4.45 -4.20
C GLU A 165 21.33 4.01 -2.74
N ALA A 166 20.69 2.88 -2.38
CA ALA A 166 20.71 2.34 -1.02
C ALA A 166 22.13 1.99 -0.57
N TYR A 167 22.91 1.32 -1.42
CA TYR A 167 24.30 1.02 -1.11
C TYR A 167 25.11 2.29 -0.86
N THR A 168 24.97 3.29 -1.73
CA THR A 168 25.70 4.57 -1.59
C THR A 168 25.34 5.25 -0.27
N ALA A 169 24.05 5.32 0.07
CA ALA A 169 23.58 5.90 1.33
C ALA A 169 24.17 5.17 2.55
N LEU A 170 24.17 3.84 2.54
CA LEU A 170 24.76 3.03 3.62
C LEU A 170 26.26 3.27 3.77
N ARG A 171 27.01 3.38 2.66
CA ARG A 171 28.44 3.72 2.70
C ARG A 171 28.70 5.11 3.26
N LEU A 172 27.85 6.10 2.96
CA LEU A 172 27.94 7.44 3.54
C LEU A 172 27.66 7.44 5.05
N ALA A 173 26.79 6.55 5.51
CA ALA A 173 26.49 6.37 6.93
C ALA A 173 27.56 5.58 7.70
N GLY A 174 28.58 5.04 7.02
CA GLY A 174 29.66 4.27 7.65
C GLY A 174 29.33 2.80 7.93
N ASP A 175 28.33 2.24 7.25
CA ASP A 175 28.04 0.79 7.22
C ASP A 175 29.07 0.03 6.35
#